data_AF-A0A8C2TI12-F1
#
_entry.id   AF-A0A8C2TI12-F1
#
_cell.length_a   1.000
_cell.length_b   1.000
_cell.length_c   1.000
_cell.angle_alpha   90.00
_cell.angle_beta   90.00
_cell.angle_gamma   90.00
#
_symmetry.space_group_name_H-M   'P 1'
#
loop_
_entity.id
_entity.type
_entity.pdbx_description
1 polymer ?
#
loop_
_entity_poly.entity_id
_entity_poly.type
_entity_poly.pdbx_seq_one_letter_code
_entity_poly.pdbx_strand_id
1 'polypeptide(L)'
;MCYSSACTLCWGSTSILHPPPCPPPVGIGHSSDPHPPPSPQTLYTGIVIYAPALILNQVTGLDIWASLLSTGFICTFYTTIGGMKAVIWTDVFQVFVMLSGFLAVIIRGLLLVGGPSKALAIATNGSRVNFGDFALDPRSRYTFWTFLLGGTLVWLSMYGVNQAQVQRYVACKSEREARIALLVNQVGLFCIVSSAVACGLVMFVLYKDCDPLLAGHISAPDQYMPYLVLDIFQTSPGVPGLFLACAYSGTLSTASTSINAMAAVTVEDLVKPRMPTLPPRRLMLISKGLSLFYGTACITVAALASLLGGGVLQGSFTVMGVIGGPLLGAFVLGMFVPVCNTAVSAGRAGGVGLGVPAPCRPPLLAQGVFGGLGVGLMLSLWVAVGGSLYPAPADVAGVLPASGAHCPLYNHTASPNHTVMMGPLPPQHHSPEPARPPIVGDFYAISYLYYGALGTLSTVLAGVLLSYIAGPSNRAQLPPGVLWWDITKQTPPVCSAGCTAPLGGGPIKVYNDPQGGSHPEAPPVLLARPPTPQHRGVNEQLLQESHV
;
A
#
# COMPACT_ATOMS: atom_id res chain seq x y z
N MET A 1 -18.93 9.87 0.17
CA MET A 1 -18.06 8.87 0.82
C MET A 1 -16.90 9.61 1.46
N CYS A 2 -17.20 10.29 2.58
CA CYS A 2 -16.20 10.93 3.44
C CYS A 2 -15.49 9.85 4.27
N TYR A 3 -14.48 9.21 3.68
CA TYR A 3 -13.63 8.24 4.36
C TYR A 3 -12.78 8.86 5.51
N SER A 4 -12.61 10.19 5.51
CA SER A 4 -11.82 10.88 6.55
C SER A 4 -12.46 10.78 7.94
N SER A 5 -13.79 10.90 8.04
CA SER A 5 -14.45 10.91 9.34
C SER A 5 -14.55 9.52 9.97
N ALA A 6 -14.48 8.43 9.21
CA ALA A 6 -14.57 7.08 9.77
C ALA A 6 -13.27 6.62 10.47
N CYS A 7 -12.10 6.96 9.91
CA CYS A 7 -10.82 6.76 10.61
C CYS A 7 -10.73 7.61 11.87
N THR A 8 -11.23 8.86 11.83
CA THR A 8 -11.29 9.70 13.03
C THR A 8 -12.38 9.25 14.00
N LEU A 9 -13.51 8.70 13.57
CA LEU A 9 -14.60 8.28 14.47
C LEU A 9 -14.33 6.97 15.20
N CYS A 10 -13.52 6.06 14.65
CA CYS A 10 -13.05 4.90 15.41
C CYS A 10 -12.01 5.27 16.49
N TRP A 11 -11.39 6.46 16.42
CA TRP A 11 -10.27 6.84 17.30
C TRP A 11 -10.35 8.25 17.92
N GLY A 12 -11.44 8.98 17.73
CA GLY A 12 -11.49 10.40 18.09
C GLY A 12 -12.85 11.04 17.85
N SER A 13 -13.76 10.86 18.81
CA SER A 13 -14.86 11.80 19.09
C SER A 13 -15.41 11.55 20.51
N THR A 14 -14.63 11.96 21.51
CA THR A 14 -15.19 12.41 22.78
C THR A 14 -14.77 13.85 22.94
N SER A 15 -15.63 14.78 22.53
CA SER A 15 -15.58 16.14 23.04
C SER A 15 -16.65 16.28 24.12
N ILE A 16 -16.26 16.99 25.18
CA ILE A 16 -17.06 17.57 26.27
C ILE A 16 -17.19 16.70 27.52
N LEU A 17 -16.13 16.65 28.32
CA LEU A 17 -16.03 17.29 29.66
C LEU A 17 -14.63 17.00 30.20
N HIS A 18 -13.89 18.04 30.58
CA HIS A 18 -12.59 17.90 31.25
C HIS A 18 -12.73 16.98 32.48
N PRO A 19 -12.01 15.85 32.57
CA PRO A 19 -11.77 15.25 33.87
C PRO A 19 -10.77 16.14 34.65
N PRO A 20 -10.85 16.20 35.99
CA PRO A 20 -9.91 16.96 36.79
C PRO A 20 -8.46 16.46 36.58
N PRO A 21 -7.44 17.32 36.77
CA PRO A 21 -6.05 16.93 36.59
C PRO A 21 -5.70 15.80 37.56
N CYS A 22 -5.24 14.67 37.03
CA CYS A 22 -4.63 13.62 37.84
C CYS A 22 -3.30 14.14 38.44
N PRO A 23 -2.98 13.83 39.70
CA PRO A 23 -1.71 14.21 40.29
C PRO A 23 -0.55 13.51 39.55
N PRO A 24 0.65 14.10 39.52
CA PRO A 24 1.80 13.50 38.86
C PRO A 24 2.15 12.17 39.55
N PRO A 25 2.46 11.10 38.78
CA PRO A 25 2.95 9.86 39.37
C PRO A 25 4.30 10.13 40.05
N VAL A 26 4.37 9.73 41.33
CA VAL A 26 5.63 9.63 42.07
C VAL A 26 6.56 8.70 41.28
N GLY A 27 7.81 9.16 41.10
CA GLY A 27 8.77 8.59 40.17
C GLY A 27 8.96 7.08 40.33
N ILE A 28 8.84 6.37 39.21
CA ILE A 28 9.46 5.07 38.97
C ILE A 28 10.10 5.17 37.58
N GLY A 29 11.38 4.82 37.52
CA GLY A 29 12.33 5.23 36.50
C GLY A 29 12.05 4.74 35.07
N HIS A 30 12.90 5.25 34.19
CA HIS A 30 13.05 4.87 32.78
C HIS A 30 12.71 3.39 32.53
N SER A 31 11.51 3.16 32.00
CA SER A 31 11.25 1.99 31.18
C SER A 31 11.52 2.42 29.74
N SER A 32 12.54 1.81 29.16
CA SER A 32 12.76 1.78 27.72
C SER A 32 11.51 1.19 27.07
N ASP A 33 10.67 2.05 26.50
CA ASP A 33 9.57 1.60 25.66
C ASP A 33 10.16 0.74 24.52
N PRO A 34 9.68 -0.49 24.31
CA PRO A 34 10.10 -1.29 23.17
C PRO A 34 9.72 -0.52 21.90
N HIS A 35 10.68 -0.36 20.99
CA HIS A 35 10.44 0.22 19.67
C HIS A 35 9.19 -0.42 19.07
N PRO A 36 8.21 0.37 18.58
CA PRO A 36 7.03 -0.19 17.96
C PRO A 36 7.46 -1.09 16.80
N PRO A 37 6.88 -2.30 16.66
CA PRO A 37 7.21 -3.17 15.55
C PRO A 37 7.02 -2.41 14.22
N PRO A 38 7.84 -2.69 13.19
CA PRO A 38 7.74 -2.01 11.92
C PRO A 38 6.31 -2.11 11.41
N SER A 39 5.77 -0.99 10.94
CA SER A 39 4.39 -0.98 10.49
C SER A 39 4.23 -1.98 9.34
N PRO A 40 3.06 -2.62 9.20
CA PRO A 40 2.81 -3.57 8.12
C PRO A 40 3.11 -3.02 6.71
N GLN A 41 2.91 -1.72 6.52
CA GLN A 41 3.21 -1.01 5.28
C GLN A 41 4.74 -0.92 5.02
N THR A 42 5.56 -0.84 6.07
CA THR A 42 7.04 -0.88 5.99
C THR A 42 7.52 -2.18 5.36
N LEU A 43 6.85 -3.31 5.66
CA LEU A 43 7.20 -4.61 5.08
C LEU A 43 7.02 -4.62 3.56
N TYR A 44 5.86 -4.14 3.10
CA TYR A 44 5.55 -4.04 1.68
C TYR A 44 6.52 -3.09 0.96
N THR A 45 6.73 -1.89 1.50
CA THR A 45 7.63 -0.90 0.90
C THR A 45 9.08 -1.39 0.84
N GLY A 46 9.56 -2.12 1.84
CA GLY A 46 10.90 -2.72 1.82
C GLY A 46 11.09 -3.70 0.67
N ILE A 47 10.13 -4.61 0.45
CA ILE A 47 10.15 -5.54 -0.68
C ILE A 47 10.16 -4.79 -2.02
N VAL A 48 9.37 -3.72 -2.13
CA VAL A 48 9.31 -2.89 -3.34
C VAL A 48 10.66 -2.20 -3.62
N ILE A 49 11.35 -1.68 -2.59
CA ILE A 49 12.68 -1.03 -2.73
C ILE A 49 13.76 -2.01 -3.22
N TYR A 50 13.61 -3.31 -2.97
CA TYR A 50 14.58 -4.31 -3.41
C TYR A 50 14.62 -4.49 -4.94
N ALA A 51 13.49 -4.39 -5.63
CA ALA A 51 13.42 -4.54 -7.10
C ALA A 51 14.35 -3.58 -7.86
N PRO A 52 14.28 -2.24 -7.72
CA PRO A 52 15.19 -1.34 -8.43
C PRO A 52 16.65 -1.50 -7.99
N ALA A 53 16.91 -1.94 -6.76
CA ALA A 53 18.27 -2.25 -6.31
C ALA A 53 18.85 -3.45 -7.07
N LEU A 54 18.06 -4.50 -7.29
CA LEU A 54 18.43 -5.63 -8.16
C LEU A 54 18.70 -5.17 -9.60
N ILE A 55 17.84 -4.31 -10.14
CA ILE A 55 17.99 -3.79 -11.50
C ILE A 55 19.27 -2.97 -11.61
N LEU A 56 19.55 -2.09 -10.63
CA LEU A 56 20.77 -1.30 -10.60
C LEU A 56 22.02 -2.20 -10.51
N ASN A 57 22.00 -3.22 -9.65
CA ASN A 57 23.08 -4.21 -9.53
C ASN A 57 23.37 -4.88 -10.89
N GLN A 58 22.34 -5.32 -11.61
CA GLN A 58 22.50 -5.98 -12.90
C GLN A 58 23.00 -5.03 -14.00
N VAL A 59 22.50 -3.79 -14.05
CA VAL A 59 22.87 -2.82 -15.09
C VAL A 59 24.26 -2.22 -14.88
N THR A 60 24.66 -2.01 -13.63
CA THR A 60 25.93 -1.33 -13.30
C THR A 60 27.05 -2.29 -12.87
N GLY A 61 26.73 -3.52 -12.50
CA GLY A 61 27.66 -4.46 -11.89
C GLY A 61 28.08 -4.09 -10.46
N LEU A 62 27.43 -3.09 -9.83
CA LEU A 62 27.68 -2.71 -8.45
C LEU A 62 27.26 -3.81 -7.49
N ASP A 63 27.93 -3.91 -6.34
CA ASP A 63 27.50 -4.79 -5.26
C ASP A 63 26.04 -4.51 -4.83
N ILE A 64 25.29 -5.58 -4.53
CA ILE A 64 23.86 -5.48 -4.20
C ILE A 64 23.62 -4.59 -2.97
N TRP A 65 24.54 -4.58 -1.98
CA TRP A 65 24.42 -3.72 -0.80
C TRP A 65 24.60 -2.25 -1.17
N ALA A 66 25.56 -1.95 -2.06
CA ALA A 66 25.75 -0.59 -2.56
C ALA A 66 24.53 -0.10 -3.35
N SER A 67 23.97 -0.95 -4.23
CA SER A 67 22.74 -0.62 -4.96
C SER A 67 21.55 -0.41 -4.04
N LEU A 68 21.41 -1.24 -3.00
CA LEU A 68 20.31 -1.17 -2.04
C LEU A 68 20.39 0.09 -1.16
N LEU A 69 21.56 0.39 -0.60
CA LEU A 69 21.77 1.58 0.22
C LEU A 69 21.57 2.87 -0.59
N SER A 70 22.08 2.91 -1.83
CA SER A 70 21.90 4.06 -2.72
C SER A 70 20.43 4.31 -3.06
N THR A 71 19.72 3.25 -3.48
CA THR A 71 18.28 3.31 -3.78
C THR A 71 17.48 3.79 -2.58
N GLY A 72 17.72 3.17 -1.42
CA GLY A 72 17.06 3.49 -0.17
C GLY A 72 17.27 4.93 0.26
N PHE A 73 18.51 5.42 0.15
CA PHE A 73 18.87 6.80 0.46
C PHE A 73 18.13 7.79 -0.45
N ILE A 74 18.13 7.56 -1.77
CA ILE A 74 17.44 8.41 -2.74
C ILE A 74 15.93 8.45 -2.44
N CYS A 75 15.30 7.28 -2.22
CA CYS A 75 13.88 7.20 -1.89
C CYS A 75 13.54 7.95 -0.59
N THR A 76 14.34 7.76 0.45
CA THR A 76 14.08 8.36 1.78
C THR A 76 14.30 9.87 1.76
N PHE A 77 15.40 10.33 1.16
CA PHE A 77 15.78 11.73 1.11
C PHE A 77 14.73 12.55 0.36
N TYR A 78 14.36 12.12 -0.85
CA TYR A 78 13.37 12.80 -1.67
C TYR A 78 12.00 12.89 -0.95
N THR A 79 11.57 11.79 -0.33
CA THR A 79 10.29 11.75 0.39
C THR A 79 10.27 12.66 1.61
N THR A 80 11.38 12.75 2.34
CA THR A 80 11.49 13.56 3.55
C THR A 80 11.41 15.07 3.23
N ILE A 81 11.89 15.49 2.06
CA ILE A 81 11.92 16.89 1.65
C ILE A 81 10.62 17.30 0.95
N GLY A 82 10.08 16.48 0.04
CA GLY A 82 9.04 16.89 -0.90
C GLY A 82 7.67 17.19 -0.27
N GLY A 83 7.29 16.47 0.79
CA GLY A 83 5.93 16.54 1.33
C GLY A 83 4.86 16.11 0.31
N MET A 84 3.60 16.00 0.75
CA MET A 84 2.54 15.37 -0.05
C MET A 84 2.30 16.03 -1.42
N LYS A 85 2.38 17.37 -1.51
CA LYS A 85 2.16 18.08 -2.78
C LYS A 85 3.26 17.81 -3.82
N ALA A 86 4.53 17.81 -3.41
CA ALA A 86 5.61 17.55 -4.35
C ALA A 86 5.62 16.08 -4.79
N VAL A 87 5.30 15.16 -3.87
CA VAL A 87 5.15 13.72 -4.17
C VAL A 87 4.08 13.50 -5.24
N ILE A 88 2.92 14.16 -5.14
CA ILE A 88 1.86 14.02 -6.15
C ILE A 88 2.33 14.53 -7.52
N TRP A 89 3.06 15.64 -7.58
CA TRP A 89 3.55 16.18 -8.85
C TRP A 89 4.61 15.30 -9.51
N THR A 90 5.50 14.69 -8.72
CA THR A 90 6.49 13.77 -9.28
C THR A 90 5.88 12.46 -9.70
N ASP A 91 4.88 11.94 -8.99
CA ASP A 91 4.12 10.77 -9.40
C ASP A 91 3.51 10.95 -10.81
N VAL A 92 2.99 12.15 -11.12
CA VAL A 92 2.45 12.45 -12.46
C VAL A 92 3.54 12.33 -13.53
N PHE A 93 4.74 12.87 -13.28
CA PHE A 93 5.86 12.75 -14.21
C PHE A 93 6.35 11.30 -14.34
N GLN A 94 6.42 10.58 -13.22
CA GLN A 94 6.87 9.20 -13.14
C GLN A 94 6.03 8.24 -13.99
N VAL A 95 4.71 8.47 -14.10
CA VAL A 95 3.84 7.66 -14.98
C VAL A 95 4.31 7.72 -16.45
N PHE A 96 4.71 8.89 -16.95
CA PHE A 96 5.22 9.01 -18.34
C PHE A 96 6.57 8.31 -18.52
N VAL A 97 7.45 8.40 -17.51
CA VAL A 97 8.74 7.69 -17.53
C VAL A 97 8.54 6.17 -17.50
N MET A 98 7.59 5.69 -16.68
CA MET A 98 7.25 4.28 -16.60
C MET A 98 6.74 3.74 -17.95
N LEU A 99 5.77 4.43 -18.55
CA LEU A 99 5.18 4.03 -19.83
C LEU A 99 6.20 4.07 -20.97
N SER A 100 7.09 5.06 -21.01
CA SER A 100 8.11 5.15 -22.06
C SER A 100 9.15 4.01 -21.96
N GLY A 101 9.56 3.62 -20.75
CA GLY A 101 10.44 2.48 -20.53
C GLY A 101 9.82 1.16 -20.99
N PHE A 102 8.56 0.89 -20.63
CA PHE A 102 7.86 -0.31 -21.12
C PHE A 102 7.70 -0.31 -22.64
N LEU A 103 7.29 0.84 -23.21
CA LEU A 103 7.09 0.95 -24.64
C LEU A 103 8.38 0.72 -25.44
N ALA A 104 9.53 1.22 -24.96
CA ALA A 104 10.83 0.98 -25.58
C ALA A 104 11.13 -0.52 -25.68
N VAL A 105 10.97 -1.26 -24.58
CA VAL A 105 11.21 -2.71 -24.53
C VAL A 105 10.26 -3.46 -25.45
N ILE A 106 8.97 -3.12 -25.44
CA ILE A 106 7.97 -3.75 -26.30
C ILE A 106 8.32 -3.53 -27.77
N ILE A 107 8.57 -2.28 -28.19
CA ILE A 107 8.87 -1.97 -29.59
C ILE A 107 10.12 -2.73 -30.05
N ARG A 108 11.22 -2.64 -29.28
CA ARG A 108 12.47 -3.32 -29.65
C ARG A 108 12.31 -4.83 -29.71
N GLY A 109 11.68 -5.43 -28.70
CA GLY A 109 11.46 -6.87 -28.66
C GLY A 109 10.57 -7.37 -29.79
N LEU A 110 9.49 -6.66 -30.12
CA LEU A 110 8.62 -7.03 -31.25
C LEU A 110 9.35 -6.93 -32.59
N LEU A 111 10.24 -5.95 -32.78
CA LEU A 111 11.06 -5.84 -33.98
C LEU A 111 12.02 -7.02 -34.13
N LEU A 112 12.64 -7.48 -33.03
CA LEU A 112 13.54 -8.64 -33.03
C LEU A 112 12.82 -9.95 -33.37
N VAL A 113 11.58 -10.12 -32.92
CA VAL A 113 10.77 -11.31 -33.23
C VAL A 113 10.31 -11.34 -34.70
N GLY A 114 10.17 -10.16 -35.33
CA GLY A 114 9.63 -9.98 -36.68
C GLY A 114 8.15 -9.54 -36.70
N GLY A 115 7.68 -8.90 -35.63
CA GLY A 115 6.37 -8.26 -35.55
C GLY A 115 5.42 -8.81 -34.47
N PRO A 116 4.36 -8.05 -34.11
CA PRO A 116 3.41 -8.42 -33.06
C PRO A 116 2.60 -9.68 -33.34
N SER A 117 2.23 -9.92 -34.60
CA SER A 117 1.45 -11.11 -34.99
C SER A 117 2.22 -12.39 -34.74
N LYS A 118 3.51 -12.41 -35.11
CA LYS A 118 4.40 -13.56 -34.89
C LYS A 118 4.70 -13.76 -33.40
N ALA A 119 4.93 -12.68 -32.65
CA ALA A 119 5.11 -12.75 -31.20
C ALA A 119 3.88 -13.37 -30.51
N LEU A 120 2.67 -12.92 -30.86
CA LEU A 120 1.43 -13.46 -30.30
C LEU A 120 1.22 -14.91 -30.71
N ALA A 121 1.49 -15.29 -31.96
CA ALA A 121 1.38 -16.68 -32.42
C ALA A 121 2.32 -17.62 -31.63
N ILE A 122 3.56 -17.21 -31.39
CA ILE A 122 4.52 -17.99 -30.60
C ILE A 122 4.05 -18.09 -29.14
N ALA A 123 3.58 -16.99 -28.56
CA ALA A 123 3.08 -16.98 -27.17
C ALA A 123 1.85 -17.89 -26.99
N THR A 124 0.92 -17.88 -27.94
CA THR A 124 -0.25 -18.76 -27.94
C THR A 124 0.15 -20.23 -28.09
N ASN A 125 1.07 -20.55 -29.02
CA ASN A 125 1.58 -21.92 -29.18
C ASN A 125 2.35 -22.41 -27.95
N GLY A 126 3.02 -21.50 -27.23
CA GLY A 126 3.71 -21.79 -25.97
C GLY A 126 2.78 -21.89 -24.77
N SER A 127 1.44 -21.88 -24.96
CA SER A 127 0.43 -21.90 -23.90
C SER A 127 0.57 -20.78 -22.87
N ARG A 128 1.17 -19.63 -23.25
CA ARG A 128 1.34 -18.46 -22.37
C ARG A 128 0.12 -17.52 -22.38
N VAL A 129 -0.78 -17.69 -23.34
CA VAL A 129 -2.00 -16.89 -23.48
C VAL A 129 -3.21 -17.78 -23.22
N ASN A 130 -3.55 -17.95 -21.93
CA ASN A 130 -4.68 -18.77 -21.49
C ASN A 130 -5.66 -17.91 -20.70
N PHE A 131 -6.78 -17.52 -21.33
CA PHE A 131 -7.84 -16.76 -20.66
C PHE A 131 -8.91 -17.64 -20.00
N GLY A 132 -8.94 -18.93 -20.34
CA GLY A 132 -10.01 -19.87 -19.99
C GLY A 132 -9.68 -20.85 -18.85
N ASP A 133 -8.74 -20.53 -17.96
CA ASP A 133 -8.45 -21.41 -16.83
C ASP A 133 -9.44 -21.18 -15.67
N PHE A 134 -10.49 -22.00 -15.65
CA PHE A 134 -11.55 -22.00 -14.65
C PHE A 134 -11.38 -23.10 -13.59
N ALA A 135 -10.17 -23.65 -13.43
CA ALA A 135 -9.90 -24.68 -12.42
C ALA A 135 -10.25 -24.16 -11.01
N LEU A 136 -11.03 -24.96 -10.28
CA LEU A 136 -11.45 -24.66 -8.90
C LEU A 136 -10.38 -25.02 -7.86
N ASP A 137 -9.23 -25.55 -8.28
CA ASP A 137 -8.16 -25.92 -7.36
C ASP A 137 -7.52 -24.66 -6.74
N PRO A 138 -7.64 -24.43 -5.42
CA PRO A 138 -7.10 -23.24 -4.76
C PRO A 138 -5.56 -23.23 -4.67
N ARG A 139 -4.90 -24.36 -5.01
CA ARG A 139 -3.44 -24.48 -5.05
C ARG A 139 -2.84 -23.92 -6.34
N SER A 140 -3.61 -23.90 -7.43
CA SER A 140 -3.18 -23.23 -8.65
C SER A 140 -3.03 -21.73 -8.41
N ARG A 141 -1.86 -21.18 -8.72
CA ARG A 141 -1.51 -19.80 -8.37
C ARG A 141 -2.41 -18.78 -9.08
N TYR A 142 -2.70 -19.03 -10.36
CA TYR A 142 -3.38 -18.09 -11.25
C TYR A 142 -4.52 -18.79 -11.98
N THR A 143 -5.75 -18.62 -11.50
CA THR A 143 -6.98 -19.08 -12.15
C THR A 143 -8.00 -17.96 -12.15
N PHE A 144 -9.07 -18.10 -12.93
CA PHE A 144 -10.19 -17.16 -12.90
C PHE A 144 -10.68 -16.90 -11.46
N TRP A 145 -10.77 -17.95 -10.63
CA TRP A 145 -11.26 -17.86 -9.26
C TRP A 145 -10.27 -17.20 -8.30
N THR A 146 -8.96 -17.41 -8.49
CA THR A 146 -7.96 -16.77 -7.62
C THR A 146 -7.94 -15.26 -7.85
N PHE A 147 -8.12 -14.81 -9.09
CA PHE A 147 -8.27 -13.39 -9.42
C PHE A 147 -9.61 -12.81 -8.96
N LEU A 148 -10.73 -13.50 -9.24
CA LEU A 148 -12.06 -13.00 -8.92
C LEU A 148 -12.29 -12.89 -7.40
N LEU A 149 -11.91 -13.90 -6.63
CA LEU A 149 -12.13 -13.90 -5.18
C LEU A 149 -10.94 -13.32 -4.42
N GLY A 150 -9.74 -13.86 -4.64
CA GLY A 150 -8.52 -13.42 -3.94
C GLY A 150 -8.08 -12.03 -4.37
N GLY A 151 -7.91 -11.83 -5.67
CA GLY A 151 -7.51 -10.56 -6.26
C GLY A 151 -8.46 -9.42 -5.90
N THR A 152 -9.77 -9.59 -6.03
CA THR A 152 -10.74 -8.54 -5.68
C THR A 152 -10.65 -8.11 -4.22
N LEU A 153 -10.52 -9.04 -3.26
CA LEU A 153 -10.41 -8.67 -1.84
C LEU A 153 -9.07 -7.99 -1.52
N VAL A 154 -7.99 -8.45 -2.13
CA VAL A 154 -6.66 -7.85 -2.03
C VAL A 154 -6.67 -6.40 -2.55
N TRP A 155 -7.26 -6.16 -3.72
CA TRP A 155 -7.39 -4.81 -4.29
C TRP A 155 -8.39 -3.93 -3.55
N LEU A 156 -9.49 -4.50 -3.06
CA LEU A 156 -10.48 -3.79 -2.24
C LEU A 156 -9.85 -3.30 -0.94
N SER A 157 -8.97 -4.09 -0.32
CA SER A 157 -8.20 -3.65 0.85
C SER A 157 -7.27 -2.48 0.51
N MET A 158 -6.56 -2.55 -0.61
CA MET A 158 -5.67 -1.47 -1.04
C MET A 158 -6.39 -0.16 -1.33
N TYR A 159 -7.52 -0.18 -2.02
CA TYR A 159 -8.23 1.05 -2.37
C TYR A 159 -9.21 1.52 -1.28
N GLY A 160 -9.77 0.60 -0.49
CA GLY A 160 -10.78 0.92 0.51
C GLY A 160 -10.22 1.25 1.90
N VAL A 161 -9.11 0.61 2.30
CA VAL A 161 -8.65 0.63 3.68
C VAL A 161 -7.21 1.13 3.83
N ASN A 162 -6.39 1.05 2.78
CA ASN A 162 -5.01 1.52 2.85
C ASN A 162 -4.96 3.05 2.99
N GLN A 163 -4.38 3.51 4.10
CA GLN A 163 -4.23 4.92 4.40
C GLN A 163 -3.54 5.70 3.28
N ALA A 164 -2.55 5.10 2.61
CA ALA A 164 -1.79 5.78 1.56
C ALA A 164 -2.68 6.18 0.38
N GLN A 165 -3.76 5.44 0.15
CA GLN A 165 -4.77 5.75 -0.85
C GLN A 165 -5.86 6.68 -0.28
N VAL A 166 -6.34 6.42 0.93
CA VAL A 166 -7.37 7.25 1.60
C VAL A 166 -6.95 8.72 1.69
N GLN A 167 -5.68 8.99 2.00
CA GLN A 167 -5.14 10.35 2.06
C GLN A 167 -5.28 11.10 0.73
N ARG A 168 -5.13 10.41 -0.40
CA ARG A 168 -5.28 11.03 -1.74
C ARG A 168 -6.73 11.42 -2.01
N TYR A 169 -7.69 10.62 -1.54
CA TYR A 169 -9.12 10.91 -1.71
C TYR A 169 -9.56 12.13 -0.91
N VAL A 170 -9.06 12.25 0.32
CA VAL A 170 -9.38 13.37 1.22
C VAL A 170 -8.70 14.67 0.78
N ALA A 171 -7.62 14.59 0.00
CA ALA A 171 -6.97 15.75 -0.61
C ALA A 171 -7.74 16.33 -1.81
N CYS A 172 -8.74 15.62 -2.36
CA CYS A 172 -9.59 16.14 -3.43
C CYS A 172 -10.57 17.20 -2.90
N LYS A 173 -10.95 18.18 -3.74
CA LYS A 173 -11.82 19.29 -3.30
C LYS A 173 -13.27 18.84 -3.11
N SER A 174 -13.68 17.81 -3.84
CA SER A 174 -15.03 17.27 -3.79
C SER A 174 -15.04 15.75 -3.92
N GLU A 175 -16.12 15.13 -3.45
CA GLU A 175 -16.34 13.70 -3.63
C GLU A 175 -16.39 13.29 -5.11
N ARG A 176 -16.96 14.14 -5.98
CA ARG A 176 -17.01 13.87 -7.41
C ARG A 176 -15.61 13.81 -8.00
N GLU A 177 -14.73 14.73 -7.62
CA GLU A 177 -13.32 14.70 -8.03
C GLU A 177 -12.60 13.47 -7.52
N ALA A 178 -12.81 13.06 -6.27
CA ALA A 178 -12.22 11.83 -5.73
C ALA A 178 -12.67 10.58 -6.50
N ARG A 179 -13.95 10.49 -6.87
CA ARG A 179 -14.47 9.39 -7.71
C ARG A 179 -13.86 9.39 -9.11
N ILE A 180 -13.70 10.56 -9.73
CA ILE A 180 -13.03 10.67 -11.03
C ILE A 180 -11.55 10.28 -10.91
N ALA A 181 -10.85 10.72 -9.87
CA ALA A 181 -9.46 10.36 -9.61
C ALA A 181 -9.27 8.84 -9.48
N LEU A 182 -10.18 8.17 -8.78
CA LEU A 182 -10.22 6.70 -8.69
C LEU A 182 -10.38 6.03 -10.06
N LEU A 183 -11.29 6.52 -10.90
CA LEU A 183 -11.51 5.98 -12.24
C LEU A 183 -10.31 6.20 -13.16
N VAL A 184 -9.71 7.39 -13.14
CA VAL A 184 -8.49 7.71 -13.90
C VAL A 184 -7.34 6.81 -13.47
N ASN A 185 -7.18 6.59 -12.16
CA ASN A 185 -6.20 5.66 -11.63
C ASN A 185 -6.44 4.23 -12.16
N GLN A 186 -7.68 3.77 -12.26
CA GLN A 186 -7.97 2.42 -12.77
C GLN A 186 -7.59 2.25 -14.25
N VAL A 187 -7.80 3.29 -15.07
CA VAL A 187 -7.35 3.30 -16.47
C VAL A 187 -5.82 3.31 -16.54
N GLY A 188 -5.15 4.14 -15.72
CA GLY A 188 -3.69 4.18 -15.64
C GLY A 188 -3.07 2.84 -15.23
N LEU A 189 -3.64 2.20 -14.20
CA LEU A 189 -3.21 0.87 -13.75
C LEU A 189 -3.42 -0.17 -14.85
N PHE A 190 -4.55 -0.15 -15.56
CA PHE A 190 -4.79 -1.06 -16.68
C PHE A 190 -3.72 -0.88 -17.77
N CYS A 191 -3.37 0.35 -18.14
CA CYS A 191 -2.32 0.63 -19.12
C CYS A 191 -0.94 0.09 -18.67
N ILE A 192 -0.54 0.36 -17.43
CA ILE A 192 0.76 -0.06 -16.89
C ILE A 192 0.85 -1.58 -16.73
N VAL A 193 -0.20 -2.23 -16.23
CA VAL A 193 -0.22 -3.69 -16.08
C VAL A 193 -0.23 -4.37 -17.46
N SER A 194 -0.99 -3.85 -18.41
CA SER A 194 -1.02 -4.38 -19.78
C SER A 194 0.34 -4.28 -20.47
N SER A 195 1.06 -3.17 -20.28
CA SER A 195 2.40 -3.00 -20.84
C SER A 195 3.42 -3.91 -20.15
N ALA A 196 3.34 -4.10 -18.83
CA ALA A 196 4.18 -5.05 -18.12
C ALA A 196 3.94 -6.51 -18.59
N VAL A 197 2.68 -6.91 -18.79
CA VAL A 197 2.33 -8.22 -19.37
C VAL A 197 2.90 -8.37 -20.77
N ALA A 198 2.79 -7.34 -21.62
CA ALA A 198 3.36 -7.35 -22.97
C ALA A 198 4.89 -7.51 -22.95
N CYS A 199 5.60 -6.86 -22.03
CA CYS A 199 7.03 -7.10 -21.82
C CYS A 199 7.33 -8.55 -21.41
N GLY A 200 6.53 -9.14 -20.52
CA GLY A 200 6.66 -10.54 -20.13
C GLY A 200 6.43 -11.52 -21.29
N LEU A 201 5.51 -11.22 -22.21
CA LEU A 201 5.31 -12.00 -23.43
C LEU A 201 6.50 -11.88 -24.39
N VAL A 202 7.01 -10.67 -24.59
CA VAL A 202 8.22 -10.43 -25.41
C VAL A 202 9.41 -11.22 -24.86
N MET A 203 9.62 -11.16 -23.54
CA MET A 203 10.65 -11.92 -22.84
C MET A 203 10.53 -13.42 -23.09
N PHE A 204 9.32 -13.98 -22.96
CA PHE A 204 9.08 -15.40 -23.25
C PHE A 204 9.41 -15.75 -24.70
N VAL A 205 8.94 -14.96 -25.66
CA VAL A 205 9.12 -15.26 -27.09
C VAL A 205 10.59 -15.26 -27.48
N LEU A 206 11.39 -14.35 -26.92
CA LEU A 206 12.82 -14.26 -27.19
C LEU A 206 13.62 -15.40 -26.52
N TYR A 207 13.22 -15.83 -25.32
CA TYR A 207 13.93 -16.85 -24.54
C TYR A 207 13.24 -18.23 -24.55
N LYS A 208 12.32 -18.49 -25.49
CA LYS A 208 11.54 -19.73 -25.52
C LYS A 208 12.41 -21.00 -25.66
N ASP A 209 13.50 -20.89 -26.41
CA ASP A 209 14.40 -22.02 -26.73
C ASP A 209 15.63 -22.06 -25.81
N CYS A 210 15.94 -20.92 -25.19
CA CYS A 210 17.08 -20.76 -24.30
C CYS A 210 16.68 -19.90 -23.09
N ASP A 211 16.36 -20.58 -21.99
CA ASP A 211 16.07 -19.93 -20.72
C ASP A 211 17.37 -19.44 -20.06
N PRO A 212 17.57 -18.11 -19.87
CA PRO A 212 18.79 -17.58 -19.27
C PRO A 212 18.99 -17.98 -17.80
N LEU A 213 17.92 -18.34 -17.06
CA LEU A 213 18.05 -18.85 -15.70
C LEU A 213 18.64 -20.25 -15.69
N LEU A 214 18.12 -21.13 -16.57
CA LEU A 214 18.65 -22.49 -16.72
C LEU A 214 20.05 -22.49 -17.35
N ALA A 215 20.37 -21.50 -18.19
CA ALA A 215 21.71 -21.30 -18.73
C ALA A 215 22.73 -20.81 -17.69
N GLY A 216 22.29 -20.37 -16.51
CA GLY A 216 23.15 -19.79 -15.48
C GLY A 216 23.57 -18.34 -15.74
N HIS A 217 22.99 -17.66 -16.74
CA HIS A 217 23.25 -16.24 -17.00
C HIS A 217 22.67 -15.32 -15.92
N ILE A 218 21.59 -15.77 -15.28
CA ILE A 218 20.96 -15.09 -14.14
C ILE A 218 20.83 -16.06 -12.98
N SER A 219 20.83 -15.54 -11.75
CA SER A 219 20.74 -16.35 -10.53
C SER A 219 19.34 -16.37 -9.93
N ALA A 220 18.48 -15.41 -10.30
CA ALA A 220 17.14 -15.28 -9.77
C ALA A 220 16.12 -14.88 -10.86
N PRO A 221 14.85 -15.32 -10.76
CA PRO A 221 13.81 -14.94 -11.72
C PRO A 221 13.58 -13.43 -11.85
N ASP A 222 13.77 -12.66 -10.77
CA ASP A 222 13.59 -11.20 -10.82
C ASP A 222 14.62 -10.47 -11.73
N GLN A 223 15.66 -11.18 -12.17
CA GLN A 223 16.72 -10.65 -13.05
C GLN A 223 16.42 -10.84 -14.55
N TYR A 224 15.35 -11.55 -14.94
CA TYR A 224 15.03 -11.74 -16.36
C TYR A 224 14.85 -10.43 -17.12
N MET A 225 14.09 -9.49 -16.55
CA MET A 225 13.78 -8.23 -17.22
C MET A 225 15.02 -7.32 -17.38
N PRO A 226 15.85 -7.12 -16.35
CA PRO A 226 17.15 -6.45 -16.51
C PRO A 226 18.05 -7.08 -17.55
N TYR A 227 18.16 -8.41 -17.53
CA TYR A 227 18.97 -9.15 -18.49
C TYR A 227 18.46 -8.92 -19.93
N LEU A 228 17.15 -9.05 -20.15
CA LEU A 228 16.52 -8.79 -21.44
C LEU A 228 16.84 -7.39 -21.96
N VAL A 229 16.73 -6.37 -21.11
CA VAL A 229 16.96 -4.98 -21.49
C VAL A 229 18.41 -4.78 -21.92
N LEU A 230 19.37 -5.33 -21.18
CA LEU A 230 20.78 -5.26 -21.54
C LEU A 230 21.08 -6.00 -22.84
N ASP A 231 20.40 -7.12 -23.09
CA ASP A 231 20.57 -7.95 -24.28
C ASP A 231 20.00 -7.28 -25.55
N ILE A 232 18.75 -6.82 -25.52
CA ILE A 232 18.09 -6.25 -26.72
C ILE A 232 18.59 -4.85 -27.09
N PHE A 233 19.23 -4.13 -26.15
CA PHE A 233 19.73 -2.76 -26.31
C PHE A 233 21.25 -2.63 -26.25
N GLN A 234 22.02 -3.71 -26.47
CA GLN A 234 23.49 -3.66 -26.54
C GLN A 234 24.02 -2.54 -27.46
N THR A 235 23.31 -2.26 -28.55
CA THR A 235 23.70 -1.27 -29.57
C THR A 235 23.15 0.14 -29.33
N SER A 236 22.30 0.34 -28.32
CA SER A 236 21.58 1.59 -28.09
C SER A 236 21.90 2.15 -26.71
N PRO A 237 23.05 2.85 -26.57
CA PRO A 237 23.43 3.44 -25.30
C PRO A 237 22.37 4.46 -24.85
N GLY A 238 22.00 4.40 -23.56
CA GLY A 238 21.00 5.28 -22.94
C GLY A 238 19.63 4.62 -22.68
N VAL A 239 19.19 3.66 -23.50
CA VAL A 239 17.89 2.97 -23.27
C VAL A 239 17.89 2.09 -22.01
N PRO A 240 18.98 1.37 -21.66
CA PRO A 240 19.06 0.71 -20.35
C PRO A 240 18.92 1.69 -19.17
N GLY A 241 19.42 2.92 -19.32
CA GLY A 241 19.22 4.00 -18.34
C GLY A 241 17.77 4.46 -18.25
N LEU A 242 17.06 4.52 -19.37
CA LEU A 242 15.61 4.79 -19.40
C LEU A 242 14.82 3.69 -18.67
N PHE A 243 15.18 2.42 -18.87
CA PHE A 243 14.56 1.30 -18.16
C PHE A 243 14.83 1.38 -16.65
N LEU A 244 16.07 1.67 -16.26
CA LEU A 244 16.41 1.92 -14.85
C LEU A 244 15.56 3.05 -14.28
N ALA A 245 15.43 4.18 -14.99
CA ALA A 245 14.59 5.30 -14.57
C ALA A 245 13.11 4.91 -14.43
N CYS A 246 12.58 4.06 -15.32
CA CYS A 246 11.23 3.50 -15.22
C CYS A 246 11.04 2.68 -13.94
N ALA A 247 11.96 1.77 -13.63
CA ALA A 247 11.88 0.95 -12.42
C ALA A 247 11.98 1.77 -11.13
N TYR A 248 12.88 2.75 -11.10
CA TYR A 248 13.00 3.69 -9.98
C TYR A 248 11.73 4.54 -9.83
N SER A 249 11.13 4.99 -10.93
CA SER A 249 9.88 5.77 -10.92
C SER A 249 8.72 5.00 -10.25
N GLY A 250 8.53 3.72 -10.60
CA GLY A 250 7.49 2.90 -9.96
C GLY A 250 7.73 2.66 -8.46
N THR A 251 9.00 2.49 -8.08
CA THR A 251 9.38 2.30 -6.68
C THR A 251 9.25 3.60 -5.87
N LEU A 252 9.73 4.71 -6.42
CA LEU A 252 9.73 6.01 -5.76
C LEU A 252 8.31 6.50 -5.47
N SER A 253 7.38 6.37 -6.41
CA SER A 253 5.95 6.70 -6.17
C SER A 253 5.35 5.87 -5.03
N THR A 254 5.65 4.57 -5.02
CA THR A 254 5.13 3.64 -4.00
C THR A 254 5.74 3.89 -2.62
N ALA A 255 7.06 4.05 -2.55
CA ALA A 255 7.79 4.26 -1.32
C ALA A 255 7.46 5.61 -0.69
N SER A 256 7.44 6.68 -1.48
CA SER A 256 7.12 8.02 -0.99
C SER A 256 5.71 8.10 -0.41
N THR A 257 4.73 7.49 -1.10
CA THR A 257 3.34 7.43 -0.67
C THR A 257 3.18 6.66 0.63
N SER A 258 3.86 5.52 0.75
CA SER A 258 3.82 4.68 1.96
C SER A 258 4.48 5.37 3.15
N ILE A 259 5.67 5.95 2.96
CA ILE A 259 6.40 6.67 4.02
C ILE A 259 5.62 7.89 4.51
N ASN A 260 5.07 8.69 3.59
CA ASN A 260 4.24 9.83 3.95
C ASN A 260 2.98 9.38 4.71
N ALA A 261 2.35 8.27 4.30
CA ALA A 261 1.18 7.74 4.98
C ALA A 261 1.49 7.28 6.41
N MET A 262 2.59 6.53 6.61
CA MET A 262 3.03 6.06 7.93
C MET A 262 3.39 7.23 8.86
N ALA A 263 4.12 8.23 8.34
CA ALA A 263 4.46 9.43 9.10
C ALA A 263 3.19 10.19 9.52
N ALA A 264 2.24 10.38 8.60
CA ALA A 264 0.98 11.06 8.88
C ALA A 264 0.12 10.31 9.91
N VAL A 265 -0.03 8.98 9.79
CA VAL A 265 -0.74 8.14 10.79
C VAL A 265 -0.12 8.27 12.15
N THR A 266 1.21 8.18 12.24
CA THR A 266 1.92 8.31 13.52
C THR A 266 1.69 9.69 14.13
N VAL A 267 1.70 10.74 13.30
CA VAL A 267 1.47 12.11 13.76
C VAL A 267 0.03 12.30 14.25
N GLU A 268 -0.96 11.90 13.45
CA GLU A 268 -2.39 12.08 13.76
C GLU A 268 -2.84 11.20 14.93
N ASP A 269 -2.40 9.94 14.99
CA ASP A 269 -2.94 8.94 15.91
C ASP A 269 -2.11 8.79 17.19
N LEU A 270 -0.80 9.06 17.16
CA LEU A 270 0.09 8.87 18.32
C LEU A 270 0.64 10.18 18.90
N VAL A 271 1.00 11.14 18.05
CA VAL A 271 1.66 12.40 18.48
C VAL A 271 0.63 13.43 18.93
N LYS A 272 -0.34 13.80 18.07
CA LYS A 272 -1.33 14.83 18.38
C LYS A 272 -2.18 14.51 19.63
N PRO A 273 -2.64 13.27 19.87
CA PRO A 273 -3.46 12.98 21.04
C PRO A 273 -2.67 13.09 22.35
N ARG A 274 -1.37 12.74 22.32
CA ARG A 274 -0.49 12.86 23.49
C ARG A 274 0.02 14.28 23.71
N MET A 275 0.14 15.06 22.65
CA MET A 275 0.69 16.43 22.67
C MET A 275 -0.14 17.39 21.81
N PRO A 276 -1.35 17.76 22.26
CA PRO A 276 -2.31 18.54 21.45
C PRO A 276 -1.91 20.00 21.22
N THR A 277 -0.99 20.54 22.03
CA THR A 277 -0.57 21.96 22.00
C THR A 277 0.67 22.21 21.14
N LEU A 278 1.13 21.22 20.36
CA LEU A 278 2.34 21.38 19.57
C LEU A 278 2.15 22.38 18.42
N PRO A 279 3.08 23.35 18.24
CA PRO A 279 3.00 24.29 17.15
C PRO A 279 3.21 23.60 15.78
N PRO A 280 2.58 24.10 14.70
CA PRO A 280 2.64 23.46 13.37
C PRO A 280 4.06 23.22 12.85
N ARG A 281 5.00 24.12 13.15
CA ARG A 281 6.41 23.98 12.76
C ARG A 281 7.08 22.75 13.40
N ARG A 282 6.80 22.48 14.68
CA ARG A 282 7.35 21.31 15.38
C ARG A 282 6.69 20.03 14.86
N LEU A 283 5.39 20.06 14.57
CA LEU A 283 4.68 18.92 13.99
C LEU A 283 5.26 18.54 12.62
N MET A 284 5.55 19.53 11.78
CA MET A 284 6.22 19.32 10.49
C MET A 284 7.62 18.72 10.67
N LEU A 285 8.39 19.19 11.66
CA LEU A 285 9.73 18.67 11.91
C LEU A 285 9.71 17.23 12.45
N ILE A 286 8.74 16.91 13.31
CA ILE A 286 8.47 15.54 13.78
C ILE A 286 8.06 14.65 12.60
N SER A 287 7.16 15.12 11.73
CA SER A 287 6.75 14.37 10.54
C SER A 287 7.93 14.07 9.62
N LYS A 288 8.84 15.03 9.42
CA LYS A 288 10.07 14.81 8.63
C LYS A 288 11.01 13.79 9.30
N GLY A 289 11.18 13.87 10.62
CA GLY A 289 11.94 12.89 11.39
C GLY A 289 11.36 11.48 11.29
N LEU A 290 10.03 11.36 11.34
CA LEU A 290 9.32 10.09 11.16
C LEU A 290 9.46 9.55 9.74
N SER A 291 9.41 10.41 8.71
CA SER A 291 9.66 9.98 7.33
C SER A 291 11.07 9.39 7.17
N LEU A 292 12.08 10.00 7.80
CA LEU A 292 13.44 9.47 7.81
C LEU A 292 13.51 8.11 8.53
N PHE A 293 12.89 7.99 9.70
CA PHE A 293 12.83 6.75 10.47
C PHE A 293 12.15 5.61 9.69
N TYR A 294 10.99 5.87 9.08
CA TYR A 294 10.30 4.85 8.29
C TYR A 294 11.07 4.52 7.00
N GLY A 295 11.75 5.49 6.40
CA GLY A 295 12.63 5.25 5.26
C GLY A 295 13.76 4.28 5.60
N THR A 296 14.50 4.53 6.69
CA THR A 296 15.57 3.62 7.15
C THR A 296 15.04 2.24 7.54
N ALA A 297 13.85 2.17 8.15
CA ALA A 297 13.18 0.90 8.42
C ALA A 297 12.84 0.13 7.13
N CYS A 298 12.36 0.81 6.08
CA CYS A 298 12.11 0.17 4.77
C CYS A 298 13.40 -0.37 4.14
N ILE A 299 14.53 0.34 4.26
CA ILE A 299 15.84 -0.12 3.78
C ILE A 299 16.27 -1.40 4.52
N THR A 300 16.08 -1.42 5.85
CA THR A 300 16.37 -2.60 6.67
C THR A 300 15.53 -3.80 6.22
N VAL A 301 14.24 -3.59 5.94
CA VAL A 301 13.40 -4.66 5.41
C VAL A 301 13.81 -5.06 3.99
N ALA A 302 14.21 -4.13 3.13
CA ALA A 302 14.72 -4.46 1.79
C ALA A 302 15.96 -5.37 1.87
N ALA A 303 16.86 -5.10 2.82
CA ALA A 303 18.02 -5.93 3.11
C ALA A 303 17.66 -7.32 3.65
N LEU A 304 16.57 -7.44 4.42
CA LEU A 304 16.06 -8.75 4.84
C LEU A 304 15.36 -9.48 3.68
N ALA A 305 14.65 -8.74 2.83
CA ALA A 305 13.96 -9.28 1.67
C ALA A 305 14.94 -9.83 0.62
N SER A 306 16.14 -9.27 0.50
CA SER A 306 17.19 -9.82 -0.37
C SER A 306 17.69 -11.20 0.04
N LEU A 307 17.43 -11.61 1.29
CA LEU A 307 17.73 -12.95 1.80
C LEU A 307 16.58 -13.94 1.54
N LEU A 308 15.40 -13.46 1.14
CA LEU A 308 14.22 -14.29 0.88
C LEU A 308 14.16 -14.65 -0.62
N GLY A 309 14.42 -15.92 -0.96
CA GLY A 309 14.42 -16.42 -2.35
C GLY A 309 13.04 -16.58 -3.01
N GLY A 310 11.98 -15.98 -2.46
CA GLY A 310 10.58 -16.19 -2.87
C GLY A 310 10.08 -15.33 -4.03
N GLY A 311 10.93 -14.53 -4.65
CA GLY A 311 10.58 -13.59 -5.72
C GLY A 311 9.88 -12.33 -5.20
N VAL A 312 10.19 -11.16 -5.79
CA VAL A 312 9.68 -9.87 -5.32
C VAL A 312 8.15 -9.78 -5.45
N LEU A 313 7.60 -10.28 -6.56
CA LEU A 313 6.16 -10.20 -6.84
C LEU A 313 5.33 -11.00 -5.85
N GLN A 314 5.71 -12.26 -5.61
CA GLN A 314 5.03 -13.14 -4.66
C GLN A 314 5.17 -12.61 -3.23
N GLY A 315 6.35 -12.13 -2.84
CA GLY A 315 6.57 -11.51 -1.54
C GLY A 315 5.63 -10.31 -1.32
N SER A 316 5.51 -9.44 -2.33
CA SER A 316 4.66 -8.25 -2.28
C SER A 316 3.18 -8.59 -2.08
N PHE A 317 2.63 -9.49 -2.89
CA PHE A 317 1.23 -9.91 -2.77
C PHE A 317 0.95 -10.69 -1.48
N THR A 318 1.92 -11.47 -1.00
CA THR A 318 1.82 -12.18 0.28
C THR A 318 1.67 -11.20 1.44
N VAL A 319 2.55 -10.21 1.54
CA VAL A 319 2.49 -9.17 2.59
C VAL A 319 1.19 -8.38 2.47
N MET A 320 0.82 -7.98 1.25
CA MET A 320 -0.41 -7.24 0.98
C MET A 320 -1.67 -8.03 1.40
N GLY A 321 -1.72 -9.33 1.13
CA GLY A 321 -2.82 -10.20 1.52
C GLY A 321 -2.87 -10.44 3.03
N VAL A 322 -1.73 -10.80 3.64
CA VAL A 322 -1.65 -11.16 5.07
C VAL A 322 -2.06 -10.03 5.99
N ILE A 323 -1.76 -8.79 5.60
CA ILE A 323 -2.05 -7.60 6.38
C ILE A 323 -3.36 -6.96 5.93
N GLY A 324 -3.53 -6.79 4.62
CA GLY A 324 -4.68 -6.12 4.04
C GLY A 324 -5.98 -6.89 4.25
N GLY A 325 -5.94 -8.22 4.22
CA GLY A 325 -7.11 -9.07 4.44
C GLY A 325 -7.76 -8.86 5.80
N PRO A 326 -7.03 -9.05 6.91
CA PRO A 326 -7.57 -8.85 8.25
C PRO A 326 -8.03 -7.42 8.52
N LEU A 327 -7.31 -6.40 8.03
CA LEU A 327 -7.72 -5.00 8.13
C LEU A 327 -9.04 -4.74 7.39
N LEU A 328 -9.18 -5.27 6.17
CA LEU A 328 -10.45 -5.19 5.43
C LEU A 328 -11.58 -5.86 6.21
N GLY A 329 -11.33 -7.02 6.82
CA GLY A 329 -12.30 -7.70 7.68
C GLY A 329 -12.76 -6.84 8.86
N ALA A 330 -11.84 -6.14 9.52
CA ALA A 330 -12.16 -5.24 10.63
C ALA A 330 -13.05 -4.07 10.19
N PHE A 331 -12.77 -3.48 9.02
CA PHE A 331 -13.60 -2.43 8.43
C PHE A 331 -14.99 -2.93 8.03
N VAL A 332 -15.07 -4.13 7.43
CA VAL A 332 -16.35 -4.78 7.09
C VAL A 332 -17.18 -5.01 8.35
N LEU A 333 -16.57 -5.51 9.43
CA LEU A 333 -17.24 -5.67 10.72
C LEU A 333 -17.77 -4.34 11.26
N GLY A 334 -16.93 -3.29 11.29
CA GLY A 334 -17.31 -1.99 11.83
C GLY A 334 -18.45 -1.31 11.05
N MET A 335 -18.47 -1.46 9.71
CA MET A 335 -19.46 -0.81 8.85
C MET A 335 -20.80 -1.54 8.79
N PHE A 336 -20.78 -2.87 8.78
CA PHE A 336 -21.95 -3.69 8.48
C PHE A 336 -22.48 -4.49 9.68
N VAL A 337 -21.68 -4.71 10.72
CA VAL A 337 -22.09 -5.51 11.89
C VAL A 337 -22.26 -4.61 13.12
N PRO A 338 -23.51 -4.21 13.45
CA PRO A 338 -23.75 -3.29 14.57
C PRO A 338 -23.38 -3.90 15.93
N VAL A 339 -23.35 -5.23 16.01
CA VAL A 339 -22.97 -5.99 17.23
C VAL A 339 -21.46 -5.83 17.55
N CYS A 340 -20.64 -5.40 16.60
CA CYS A 340 -19.19 -5.30 16.79
C CYS A 340 -18.72 -3.95 17.34
N ASN A 341 -19.60 -2.92 17.32
CA ASN A 341 -19.27 -1.57 17.74
C ASN A 341 -19.74 -1.34 19.18
N THR A 342 -18.86 -1.53 20.17
CA THR A 342 -19.15 -1.11 21.56
C THR A 342 -17.95 -0.42 22.18
N ALA A 343 -18.15 0.86 22.51
CA ALA A 343 -17.58 1.45 23.71
C ALA A 343 -18.40 0.93 24.89
N VAL A 344 -17.84 0.02 25.69
CA VAL A 344 -18.42 -0.26 27.00
C VAL A 344 -18.04 0.90 27.91
N SER A 345 -18.83 1.97 27.88
CA SER A 345 -18.93 2.88 29.02
C SER A 345 -20.21 2.54 29.78
N ALA A 346 -20.02 2.30 31.08
CA ALA A 346 -21.01 2.21 32.14
C ALA A 346 -21.93 0.96 32.18
N GLY A 347 -21.63 0.08 33.14
CA GLY A 347 -22.67 -0.60 33.91
C GLY A 347 -22.84 -2.11 33.68
N ARG A 348 -21.85 -2.92 34.06
CA ARG A 348 -22.17 -4.25 34.58
C ARG A 348 -21.49 -4.47 35.93
N ALA A 349 -22.25 -4.18 36.97
CA ALA A 349 -22.08 -4.75 38.28
C ALA A 349 -22.23 -6.28 38.15
N GLY A 350 -21.20 -7.03 38.54
CA GLY A 350 -21.26 -8.50 38.66
C GLY A 350 -19.96 -9.20 38.25
N GLY A 351 -19.06 -9.40 39.23
CA GLY A 351 -17.98 -10.42 39.36
C GLY A 351 -17.09 -10.74 38.14
N VAL A 352 -15.76 -10.67 38.19
CA VAL A 352 -14.79 -11.13 39.19
C VAL A 352 -13.59 -10.18 39.18
N GLY A 353 -13.12 -9.79 40.36
CA GLY A 353 -12.15 -8.73 40.57
C GLY A 353 -10.70 -9.14 40.27
N LEU A 354 -10.13 -8.56 39.22
CA LEU A 354 -8.76 -8.05 39.26
C LEU A 354 -8.88 -6.59 39.70
N GLY A 355 -8.44 -6.30 40.93
CA GLY A 355 -8.62 -5.05 41.68
C GLY A 355 -7.89 -3.84 41.11
N VAL A 356 -8.14 -3.50 39.85
CA VAL A 356 -7.65 -2.27 39.21
C VAL A 356 -8.76 -1.23 39.24
N PRO A 357 -8.52 -0.02 39.78
CA PRO A 357 -9.52 1.04 39.90
C PRO A 357 -10.05 1.52 38.54
N ALA A 358 -11.36 1.82 38.49
CA ALA A 358 -12.14 2.15 37.30
C ALA A 358 -11.58 3.26 36.37
N PRO A 359 -10.93 4.34 36.85
CA PRO A 359 -10.40 5.38 35.96
C PRO A 359 -9.08 5.01 35.25
N CYS A 360 -8.46 3.88 35.60
CA CYS A 360 -7.18 3.43 35.00
C CYS A 360 -7.31 2.16 34.15
N ARG A 361 -8.53 1.67 33.90
CA ARG A 361 -8.71 0.63 32.88
C ARG A 361 -8.52 1.29 31.51
N PRO A 362 -7.56 0.84 30.67
CA PRO A 362 -7.55 1.27 29.28
C PRO A 362 -8.92 0.93 28.68
N PRO A 363 -9.49 1.79 27.82
CA PRO A 363 -10.81 1.57 27.29
C PRO A 363 -10.77 0.26 26.51
N LEU A 364 -11.37 -0.77 27.10
CA LEU A 364 -11.50 -2.14 26.57
C LEU A 364 -12.57 -2.09 25.46
N LEU A 365 -12.25 -1.32 24.42
CA LEU A 365 -13.06 -0.99 23.24
C LEU A 365 -13.11 -2.22 22.32
N ALA A 366 -14.30 -2.55 21.82
CA ALA A 366 -14.53 -3.45 20.69
C ALA A 366 -13.79 -4.82 20.74
N GLN A 367 -14.08 -5.66 21.75
CA GLN A 367 -13.54 -7.03 21.85
C GLN A 367 -13.72 -7.85 20.56
N GLY A 368 -14.84 -7.67 19.85
CA GLY A 368 -15.12 -8.34 18.58
C GLY A 368 -14.21 -7.91 17.44
N VAL A 369 -14.11 -6.62 17.14
CA VAL A 369 -13.32 -6.13 15.99
C VAL A 369 -11.82 -6.36 16.22
N PHE A 370 -11.29 -6.01 17.39
CA PHE A 370 -9.87 -6.21 17.69
C PHE A 370 -9.52 -7.68 17.89
N GLY A 371 -10.41 -8.46 18.51
CA GLY A 371 -10.22 -9.91 18.64
C GLY A 371 -10.26 -10.62 17.29
N GLY A 372 -11.21 -10.25 16.42
CA GLY A 372 -11.29 -10.72 15.05
C GLY A 372 -10.02 -10.36 14.25
N LEU A 373 -9.58 -9.10 14.33
CA LEU A 373 -8.35 -8.65 13.68
C LEU A 373 -7.13 -9.44 14.17
N GLY A 374 -7.03 -9.70 15.47
CA GLY A 374 -5.97 -10.53 16.05
C GLY A 374 -5.98 -11.95 15.50
N VAL A 375 -7.14 -12.62 15.49
CA VAL A 375 -7.28 -13.98 14.93
C VAL A 375 -6.94 -14.01 13.45
N GLY A 376 -7.44 -13.05 12.66
CA GLY A 376 -7.17 -12.98 11.23
C GLY A 376 -5.69 -12.75 10.92
N LEU A 377 -5.02 -11.84 11.63
CA LEU A 377 -3.58 -11.62 11.48
C LEU A 377 -2.78 -12.88 11.84
N MET A 378 -3.10 -13.54 12.96
CA MET A 378 -2.41 -14.76 13.37
C MET A 378 -2.58 -15.88 12.35
N LEU A 379 -3.81 -16.09 11.85
CA LEU A 379 -4.10 -17.15 10.88
C LEU A 379 -3.45 -16.85 9.52
N SER A 380 -3.54 -15.61 9.03
CA SER A 380 -2.89 -15.20 7.78
C SER A 380 -1.37 -15.31 7.87
N LEU A 381 -0.75 -14.90 8.99
CA LEU A 381 0.69 -15.07 9.22
C LEU A 381 1.07 -16.55 9.28
N TRP A 382 0.30 -17.39 9.97
CA TRP A 382 0.53 -18.83 10.06
C TRP A 382 0.54 -19.49 8.67
N VAL A 383 -0.45 -19.17 7.84
CA VAL A 383 -0.56 -19.69 6.47
C VAL A 383 0.59 -19.19 5.60
N ALA A 384 0.94 -17.91 5.69
CA ALA A 384 2.03 -17.33 4.90
C ALA A 384 3.40 -17.92 5.27
N VAL A 385 3.69 -18.07 6.57
CA VAL A 385 4.94 -18.70 7.03
C VAL A 385 4.99 -20.15 6.58
N GLY A 386 3.92 -20.91 6.75
CA GLY A 386 3.87 -22.31 6.30
C GLY A 386 3.99 -22.45 4.78
N GLY A 387 3.36 -21.56 3.99
CA GLY A 387 3.50 -21.54 2.53
C GLY A 387 4.89 -21.12 2.05
N SER A 388 5.64 -20.36 2.86
CA SER A 388 7.04 -20.02 2.57
C SER A 388 8.02 -21.14 2.93
N LEU A 389 7.72 -21.90 4.00
CA LEU A 389 8.51 -23.07 4.41
C LEU A 389 8.23 -24.29 3.52
N TYR A 390 6.99 -24.44 3.04
CA TYR A 390 6.54 -25.56 2.23
C TYR A 390 5.94 -25.05 0.91
N PRO A 391 6.78 -24.58 -0.03
CA PRO A 391 6.30 -24.07 -1.30
C PRO A 391 5.57 -25.16 -2.10
N ALA A 392 4.57 -24.73 -2.87
CA ALA A 392 3.83 -25.60 -3.78
C ALA A 392 4.78 -26.22 -4.82
N PRO A 393 4.67 -27.53 -5.08
CA PRO A 393 5.37 -28.20 -6.18
C PRO A 393 5.11 -27.51 -7.53
N ALA A 394 6.10 -27.53 -8.43
CA ALA A 394 6.06 -26.77 -9.70
C ALA A 394 4.90 -27.20 -10.63
N ASP A 395 4.56 -28.49 -10.61
CA ASP A 395 3.42 -29.09 -11.32
C ASP A 395 2.08 -28.59 -10.78
N VAL A 396 1.92 -28.53 -9.46
CA VAL A 396 0.70 -28.02 -8.80
C VAL A 396 0.58 -26.49 -8.94
N ALA A 397 1.72 -25.79 -8.96
CA ALA A 397 1.77 -24.34 -9.13
C ALA A 397 1.48 -23.88 -10.58
N GLY A 398 1.37 -24.80 -11.53
CA GLY A 398 1.10 -24.50 -12.94
C GLY A 398 2.30 -23.92 -13.68
N VAL A 399 3.52 -24.25 -13.26
CA VAL A 399 4.74 -23.79 -13.91
C VAL A 399 4.91 -24.52 -15.25
N LEU A 400 4.87 -23.76 -16.34
CA LEU A 400 5.09 -24.30 -17.69
C LEU A 400 6.56 -24.68 -17.89
N PRO A 401 6.85 -25.77 -18.62
CA PRO A 401 8.21 -26.25 -18.82
C PRO A 401 9.08 -25.21 -19.54
N ALA A 402 10.33 -25.11 -19.10
CA ALA A 402 11.37 -24.29 -19.70
C ALA A 402 12.59 -25.17 -20.02
N SER A 403 13.39 -24.79 -21.03
CA SER A 403 14.57 -25.55 -21.44
C SER A 403 15.76 -24.62 -21.64
N GLY A 404 16.92 -25.02 -21.08
CA GLY A 404 18.22 -24.42 -21.37
C GLY A 404 19.03 -25.20 -22.41
N ALA A 405 18.50 -26.31 -22.94
CA ALA A 405 19.28 -27.27 -23.73
C ALA A 405 19.81 -26.71 -25.06
N HIS A 406 19.19 -25.66 -25.60
CA HIS A 406 19.61 -25.01 -26.84
C HIS A 406 20.38 -23.70 -26.61
N CYS A 407 20.81 -23.43 -25.37
CA CYS A 407 21.61 -22.26 -25.07
C CYS A 407 23.07 -22.42 -25.54
N PRO A 408 23.68 -21.37 -26.14
CA PRO A 408 25.10 -21.37 -26.43
C PRO A 408 25.92 -21.36 -25.12
N LEU A 409 27.05 -22.07 -25.11
CA LEU A 409 28.01 -22.00 -24.00
C LEU A 409 28.60 -20.59 -23.89
N TYR A 410 28.80 -20.09 -22.66
CA TYR A 410 29.38 -18.77 -22.44
C TYR A 410 30.59 -18.80 -21.50
N ASN A 411 31.54 -17.90 -21.75
CA ASN A 411 32.73 -17.76 -20.94
C ASN A 411 32.44 -16.93 -19.68
N HIS A 412 32.66 -17.52 -18.51
CA HIS A 412 32.57 -16.83 -17.23
C HIS A 412 33.96 -16.74 -16.58
N THR A 413 34.42 -15.52 -16.32
CA THR A 413 35.69 -15.28 -15.64
C THR A 413 35.47 -15.37 -14.13
N ALA A 414 35.75 -16.52 -13.54
CA ALA A 414 35.54 -16.76 -12.11
C ALA A 414 36.62 -16.09 -11.23
N SER A 415 37.82 -15.90 -11.78
CA SER A 415 38.89 -15.11 -11.16
C SER A 415 39.82 -14.55 -12.24
N PRO A 416 40.71 -13.58 -11.94
CA PRO A 416 41.65 -13.02 -12.91
C PRO A 416 42.47 -14.06 -13.68
N ASN A 417 42.64 -15.27 -13.12
CA ASN A 417 43.44 -16.34 -13.70
C ASN A 417 42.60 -17.57 -14.14
N HIS A 418 41.27 -17.55 -14.02
CA HIS A 418 40.41 -18.68 -14.35
C HIS A 418 39.16 -18.26 -15.13
N THR A 419 39.14 -18.59 -16.42
CA THR A 419 37.93 -18.60 -17.26
C THR A 419 37.34 -20.01 -17.27
N VAL A 420 36.05 -20.11 -16.97
CA VAL A 420 35.30 -21.37 -16.99
C VAL A 420 34.21 -21.23 -18.05
N MET A 421 34.06 -22.23 -18.91
CA MET A 421 32.89 -22.32 -19.78
C MET A 421 31.70 -22.79 -18.96
N MET A 422 30.70 -21.93 -18.82
CA MET A 422 29.41 -22.28 -18.25
C MET A 422 28.46 -22.71 -19.36
N GLY A 423 27.70 -23.76 -19.09
CA GLY A 423 26.65 -24.28 -19.94
C GLY A 423 25.36 -24.44 -19.16
N PRO A 424 24.30 -24.94 -19.82
CA PRO A 424 23.03 -25.18 -19.16
C PRO A 424 23.23 -25.99 -17.88
N LEU A 425 22.62 -25.51 -16.79
CA LEU A 425 22.57 -26.21 -15.52
C LEU A 425 22.17 -27.67 -15.77
N PRO A 426 22.84 -28.65 -15.13
CA PRO A 426 22.44 -30.04 -15.27
C PRO A 426 20.94 -30.16 -14.99
N PRO A 427 20.19 -30.98 -15.77
CA PRO A 427 18.75 -31.10 -15.59
C PRO A 427 18.49 -31.37 -14.12
N GLN A 428 17.73 -30.49 -13.47
CA GLN A 428 17.32 -30.71 -12.08
C GLN A 428 16.49 -31.99 -12.08
N HIS A 429 17.12 -33.11 -11.71
CA HIS A 429 16.40 -34.31 -11.34
C HIS A 429 15.63 -33.95 -10.08
N HIS A 430 14.34 -33.64 -10.26
CA HIS A 430 13.39 -33.66 -9.17
C HIS A 430 13.40 -35.08 -8.61
N SER A 431 14.18 -35.27 -7.54
CA SER A 431 14.07 -36.45 -6.70
C SER A 431 12.60 -36.53 -6.28
N PRO A 432 11.94 -37.71 -6.35
CA PRO A 432 10.56 -37.84 -5.91
C PRO A 432 10.51 -37.36 -4.46
N GLU A 433 9.89 -36.20 -4.27
CA GLU A 433 9.86 -35.55 -2.99
C GLU A 433 9.10 -36.47 -2.02
N PRO A 434 9.61 -36.75 -0.80
CA PRO A 434 8.95 -37.65 0.13
C PRO A 434 7.49 -37.22 0.31
N ALA A 435 6.58 -38.20 0.31
CA ALA A 435 5.14 -37.97 0.42
C ALA A 435 4.85 -37.02 1.60
N ARG A 436 4.54 -35.76 1.28
CA ARG A 436 4.30 -34.74 2.29
C ARG A 436 2.98 -35.07 3.02
N PRO A 437 2.88 -34.85 4.34
CA PRO A 437 1.60 -34.93 5.04
C PRO A 437 0.55 -34.05 4.34
N PRO A 438 -0.73 -34.43 4.29
CA PRO A 438 -1.75 -33.71 3.51
C PRO A 438 -1.91 -32.23 3.91
N ILE A 439 -1.75 -31.89 5.20
CA ILE A 439 -1.73 -30.49 5.66
C ILE A 439 -0.54 -29.72 5.05
N VAL A 440 0.61 -30.37 4.88
CA VAL A 440 1.83 -29.77 4.36
C VAL A 440 1.84 -29.73 2.82
N GLY A 441 1.25 -30.73 2.18
CA GLY A 441 1.15 -30.83 0.73
C GLY A 441 0.03 -29.97 0.12
N ASP A 442 -1.15 -29.94 0.75
CA ASP A 442 -2.34 -29.32 0.13
C ASP A 442 -2.69 -27.95 0.71
N PHE A 443 -2.59 -27.77 2.03
CA PHE A 443 -3.05 -26.52 2.67
C PHE A 443 -2.04 -25.37 2.53
N TYR A 444 -0.74 -25.64 2.70
CA TYR A 444 0.29 -24.61 2.48
C TYR A 444 0.61 -24.35 1.00
N ALA A 445 0.14 -25.22 0.10
CA ALA A 445 0.25 -25.01 -1.34
C ALA A 445 -0.78 -24.01 -1.91
N ILE A 446 -1.73 -23.53 -1.09
CA ILE A 446 -2.75 -22.54 -1.50
C ILE A 446 -2.10 -21.29 -2.11
N SER A 447 -2.73 -20.74 -3.15
CA SER A 447 -2.29 -19.50 -3.79
C SER A 447 -2.21 -18.34 -2.78
N TYR A 448 -1.12 -17.56 -2.81
CA TYR A 448 -0.93 -16.40 -1.95
C TYR A 448 -1.99 -15.31 -2.19
N LEU A 449 -2.66 -15.32 -3.34
CA LEU A 449 -3.81 -14.44 -3.64
C LEU A 449 -5.00 -14.70 -2.71
N TYR A 450 -5.15 -15.92 -2.17
CA TYR A 450 -6.20 -16.25 -1.21
C TYR A 450 -5.89 -15.82 0.22
N TYR A 451 -4.65 -15.40 0.54
CA TYR A 451 -4.30 -15.02 1.91
C TYR A 451 -5.10 -13.81 2.40
N GLY A 452 -5.38 -12.86 1.49
CA GLY A 452 -6.28 -11.74 1.78
C GLY A 452 -7.70 -12.20 2.08
N ALA A 453 -8.25 -13.09 1.26
CA ALA A 453 -9.58 -13.65 1.47
C ALA A 453 -9.69 -14.42 2.79
N LEU A 454 -8.73 -15.29 3.07
CA LEU A 454 -8.65 -16.05 4.32
C LEU A 454 -8.57 -15.11 5.53
N GLY A 455 -7.74 -14.07 5.46
CA GLY A 455 -7.62 -13.07 6.52
C GLY A 455 -8.90 -12.28 6.75
N THR A 456 -9.57 -11.82 5.68
CA THR A 456 -10.85 -11.11 5.78
C THR A 456 -11.93 -12.00 6.38
N LEU A 457 -12.08 -13.23 5.88
CA LEU A 457 -13.10 -14.17 6.35
C LEU A 457 -12.88 -14.57 7.81
N SER A 458 -11.65 -14.93 8.18
CA SER A 458 -11.33 -15.29 9.56
C SER A 458 -11.53 -14.13 10.53
N THR A 459 -11.14 -12.90 10.16
CA THR A 459 -11.44 -11.71 10.97
C THR A 459 -12.94 -11.52 11.15
N VAL A 460 -13.73 -11.60 10.08
CA VAL A 460 -15.18 -11.40 10.15
C VAL A 460 -15.85 -12.48 11.01
N LEU A 461 -15.54 -13.75 10.77
CA LEU A 461 -16.13 -14.86 11.51
C LEU A 461 -15.76 -14.84 13.00
N ALA A 462 -14.47 -14.67 13.31
CA ALA A 462 -14.01 -14.58 14.69
C ALA A 462 -14.56 -13.33 15.39
N GLY A 463 -14.60 -12.19 14.70
CA GLY A 463 -15.12 -10.96 15.28
C GLY A 463 -16.62 -11.00 15.54
N VAL A 464 -17.42 -11.61 14.65
CA VAL A 464 -18.84 -11.88 14.90
C VAL A 464 -19.02 -12.81 16.09
N LEU A 465 -18.27 -13.92 16.14
CA LEU A 465 -18.35 -14.90 17.23
C LEU A 465 -18.01 -14.26 18.59
N LEU A 466 -16.90 -13.54 18.66
CA LEU A 466 -16.46 -12.84 19.87
C LEU A 466 -17.46 -11.75 20.29
N SER A 467 -18.10 -11.08 19.33
CA SER A 467 -19.15 -10.09 19.63
C SER A 467 -20.39 -10.74 20.21
N TYR A 468 -20.79 -11.92 19.72
CA TYR A 468 -21.91 -12.66 20.31
C TYR A 468 -21.61 -13.15 21.73
N ILE A 469 -20.37 -13.60 21.98
CA ILE A 469 -19.93 -14.05 23.31
C ILE A 469 -19.90 -12.88 24.31
N ALA A 470 -19.44 -11.70 23.88
CA ALA A 470 -19.38 -10.49 24.71
C ALA A 470 -20.77 -9.91 25.07
N GLY A 471 -21.78 -10.20 24.25
CA GLY A 471 -23.18 -9.82 24.46
C GLY A 471 -23.66 -8.73 23.49
N PRO A 472 -24.99 -8.59 23.30
CA PRO A 472 -25.56 -7.71 22.27
C PRO A 472 -25.34 -6.22 22.57
N SER A 473 -24.81 -5.51 21.57
CA SER A 473 -24.61 -4.05 21.57
C SER A 473 -25.93 -3.32 21.48
N ASN A 474 -26.11 -2.27 22.29
CA ASN A 474 -27.28 -1.41 22.17
C ASN A 474 -27.06 -0.35 21.08
N ARG A 475 -27.87 -0.38 20.02
CA ARG A 475 -27.79 0.57 18.88
C ARG A 475 -27.83 2.03 19.32
N ALA A 476 -28.48 2.34 20.44
CA ALA A 476 -28.58 3.69 20.99
C ALA A 476 -27.22 4.28 21.45
N GLN A 477 -26.19 3.45 21.64
CA GLN A 477 -24.85 3.88 22.07
C GLN A 477 -23.91 4.19 20.90
N LEU A 478 -24.35 3.98 19.66
CA LEU A 478 -23.53 4.20 18.48
C LEU A 478 -23.59 5.66 18.03
N PRO A 479 -22.44 6.33 17.78
CA PRO A 479 -22.44 7.64 17.15
C PRO A 479 -23.13 7.56 15.77
N PRO A 480 -23.93 8.58 15.39
CA PRO A 480 -24.49 8.63 14.04
C PRO A 480 -23.37 8.70 13.00
N GLY A 481 -23.49 7.91 11.93
CA GLY A 481 -22.51 7.91 10.82
C GLY A 481 -21.40 6.86 10.91
N VAL A 482 -21.45 5.92 11.87
CA VAL A 482 -20.52 4.77 11.91
C VAL A 482 -21.00 3.64 10.99
N LEU A 483 -22.31 3.40 10.97
CA LEU A 483 -22.92 2.34 10.17
C LEU A 483 -23.19 2.83 8.74
N TRP A 484 -22.97 1.94 7.77
CA TRP A 484 -23.10 2.28 6.35
C TRP A 484 -24.43 2.97 6.00
N TRP A 485 -25.55 2.44 6.50
CA TRP A 485 -26.88 2.96 6.20
C TRP A 485 -27.18 4.32 6.85
N ASP A 486 -26.43 4.72 7.88
CA ASP A 486 -26.54 6.04 8.49
C ASP A 486 -25.72 7.07 7.70
N ILE A 487 -24.58 6.66 7.13
CA ILE A 487 -23.76 7.49 6.22
C ILE A 487 -24.56 7.84 4.96
N THR A 488 -25.23 6.87 4.34
CA THR A 488 -25.99 7.10 3.10
C THR A 488 -27.17 8.04 3.26
N LYS A 489 -27.74 8.13 4.47
CA LYS A 489 -28.87 9.03 4.77
C LYS A 489 -28.43 10.47 5.02
N GLN A 490 -27.17 10.67 5.42
CA GLN A 490 -26.59 11.99 5.67
C GLN A 490 -25.99 12.62 4.40
N THR A 491 -25.75 11.84 3.35
CA THR A 491 -25.34 12.35 2.03
C THR A 491 -26.57 12.68 1.19
N PRO A 492 -26.93 13.96 0.95
CA PRO A 492 -28.00 14.27 0.00
C PRO A 492 -27.61 13.77 -1.39
N PRO A 493 -28.55 13.22 -2.17
CA PRO A 493 -28.27 12.85 -3.56
C PRO A 493 -27.82 14.10 -4.31
N VAL A 494 -26.74 13.97 -5.07
CA VAL A 494 -26.21 15.02 -5.93
C VAL A 494 -27.32 15.49 -6.87
N CYS A 495 -27.80 16.73 -6.71
CA CYS A 495 -28.68 17.34 -7.71
C CYS A 495 -27.98 17.30 -9.06
N SER A 496 -28.57 16.58 -10.02
CA SER A 496 -28.20 16.67 -11.43
C SER A 496 -28.38 18.10 -11.91
N ALA A 497 -27.48 18.53 -12.79
CA ALA A 497 -27.46 19.85 -13.41
C ALA A 497 -28.87 20.34 -13.80
N GLY A 498 -29.23 21.55 -13.33
CA GLY A 498 -30.49 22.20 -13.69
C GLY A 498 -31.29 22.71 -12.49
N CYS A 499 -30.68 23.49 -11.59
CA CYS A 499 -31.42 24.35 -10.68
C CYS A 499 -30.77 25.73 -10.69
N THR A 500 -31.29 26.60 -11.56
CA THR A 500 -31.09 28.04 -11.47
C THR A 500 -31.58 28.51 -10.11
N ALA A 501 -30.68 29.03 -9.28
CA ALA A 501 -31.02 29.66 -8.03
C ALA A 501 -31.89 30.91 -8.29
N PRO A 502 -33.04 31.09 -7.61
CA PRO A 502 -33.67 32.38 -7.53
C PRO A 502 -32.85 33.27 -6.59
N LEU A 503 -32.46 34.44 -7.10
CA LEU A 503 -32.02 35.58 -6.31
C LEU A 503 -33.12 35.95 -5.29
N GLY A 504 -32.80 35.91 -4.00
CA GLY A 504 -33.72 36.33 -2.94
C GLY A 504 -33.00 36.47 -1.60
N GLY A 505 -33.16 37.64 -0.96
CA GLY A 505 -32.41 38.15 0.19
C GLY A 505 -32.42 37.28 1.46
N GLY A 506 -31.42 37.56 2.32
CA GLY A 506 -31.01 36.78 3.51
C GLY A 506 -31.99 36.73 4.70
N PRO A 507 -31.53 36.62 5.98
CA PRO A 507 -30.16 36.72 6.49
C PRO A 507 -29.66 35.52 7.33
N ILE A 508 -28.35 35.55 7.53
CA ILE A 508 -27.51 34.78 8.45
C ILE A 508 -28.10 34.82 9.87
N LYS A 509 -28.37 33.65 10.47
CA LYS A 509 -28.61 33.52 11.91
C LYS A 509 -27.28 33.32 12.63
N VAL A 510 -26.86 34.39 13.29
CA VAL A 510 -25.81 34.42 14.31
C VAL A 510 -26.31 33.69 15.56
N TYR A 511 -25.46 32.84 16.14
CA TYR A 511 -25.69 32.12 17.39
C TYR A 511 -25.64 33.13 18.55
N ASN A 512 -26.75 33.29 19.28
CA ASN A 512 -26.82 34.11 20.50
C ASN A 512 -26.43 33.28 21.72
N ASP A 513 -25.42 33.73 22.44
CA ASP A 513 -25.21 33.42 23.87
C ASP A 513 -26.18 34.27 24.72
N PRO A 514 -26.72 33.75 25.84
CA PRO A 514 -27.50 34.54 26.77
C PRO A 514 -26.64 35.00 27.96
N GLN A 515 -26.45 36.30 28.15
CA GLN A 515 -26.48 36.95 29.46
C GLN A 515 -26.40 38.48 29.33
N GLY A 516 -27.12 39.17 30.23
CA GLY A 516 -27.57 40.55 30.07
C GLY A 516 -26.54 41.65 30.37
N GLY A 517 -26.93 42.90 30.11
CA GLY A 517 -26.21 44.07 30.62
C GLY A 517 -26.36 45.39 29.84
N SER A 518 -27.51 46.05 30.02
CA SER A 518 -27.72 47.52 30.09
C SER A 518 -27.00 48.53 29.15
N HIS A 519 -27.84 49.19 28.32
CA HIS A 519 -27.96 50.66 28.10
C HIS A 519 -26.99 51.42 27.16
N PRO A 520 -27.41 52.59 26.60
CA PRO A 520 -27.36 52.90 25.16
C PRO A 520 -26.55 54.17 24.82
N GLU A 521 -26.28 54.41 23.53
CA GLU A 521 -26.51 55.68 22.81
C GLU A 521 -25.66 55.77 21.52
N ALA A 522 -26.35 56.12 20.43
CA ALA A 522 -25.82 56.62 19.15
C ALA A 522 -25.52 58.16 19.31
N PRO A 523 -25.13 58.99 18.29
CA PRO A 523 -25.38 58.81 16.86
C PRO A 523 -24.28 59.47 15.94
N PRO A 524 -24.53 59.98 14.70
CA PRO A 524 -23.84 59.49 13.49
C PRO A 524 -23.21 60.60 12.62
N VAL A 525 -22.30 60.32 11.67
CA VAL A 525 -22.04 61.26 10.55
C VAL A 525 -21.71 60.57 9.23
N LEU A 526 -22.68 60.77 8.30
CA LEU A 526 -22.67 60.95 6.84
C LEU A 526 -21.65 60.31 5.87
N LEU A 527 -22.29 59.76 4.83
CA LEU A 527 -21.89 59.38 3.47
C LEU A 527 -21.12 60.45 2.65
N ALA A 528 -20.15 60.00 1.83
CA ALA A 528 -19.94 60.48 0.45
C ALA A 528 -19.07 59.52 -0.39
N ARG A 529 -19.22 59.61 -1.72
CA ARG A 529 -18.97 58.66 -2.83
C ARG A 529 -17.50 58.52 -3.32
N PRO A 530 -17.20 57.55 -4.24
CA PRO A 530 -15.85 57.10 -4.63
C PRO A 530 -15.23 57.89 -5.80
N PRO A 531 -13.93 57.66 -6.10
CA PRO A 531 -13.57 57.21 -7.45
C PRO A 531 -12.43 56.17 -7.52
N THR A 532 -12.40 55.47 -8.66
CA THR A 532 -11.47 54.42 -9.15
C THR A 532 -10.07 54.95 -9.56
N PRO A 533 -9.20 54.16 -10.23
CA PRO A 533 -8.18 53.26 -9.70
C PRO A 533 -6.73 53.73 -9.99
N GLN A 534 -5.75 53.40 -9.15
CA GLN A 534 -4.34 53.51 -9.53
C GLN A 534 -3.51 52.29 -9.08
N HIS A 535 -2.69 51.84 -10.02
CA HIS A 535 -1.86 50.64 -10.00
C HIS A 535 -0.66 50.72 -9.06
N ARG A 536 -0.19 49.51 -8.70
CA ARG A 536 1.17 49.09 -8.30
C ARG A 536 1.60 49.34 -6.85
N GLY A 537 1.72 48.23 -6.13
CA GLY A 537 3.05 47.73 -5.77
C GLY A 537 3.24 47.31 -4.32
N VAL A 538 3.72 46.07 -4.17
CA VAL A 538 4.57 45.57 -3.07
C VAL A 538 3.85 45.03 -1.83
N ASN A 539 3.56 43.72 -1.84
CA ASN A 539 4.21 42.76 -0.92
C ASN A 539 3.83 41.30 -1.27
N GLU A 540 4.39 40.80 -2.37
CA GLU A 540 4.76 39.39 -2.53
C GLU A 540 6.29 39.31 -2.32
N GLN A 541 6.73 39.04 -1.11
CA GLN A 541 8.11 38.64 -0.81
C GLN A 541 8.09 37.73 0.41
N LEU A 542 7.99 36.41 0.17
CA LEU A 542 8.55 35.34 1.02
C LEU A 542 8.49 33.95 0.32
N LEU A 543 8.58 33.94 -1.02
CA LEU A 543 8.68 32.73 -1.85
C LEU A 543 9.72 32.95 -2.95
N GLN A 544 10.99 33.04 -2.58
CA GLN A 544 12.13 32.75 -3.47
C GLN A 544 13.43 32.96 -2.71
N GLU A 545 13.91 31.92 -2.04
CA GLU A 545 15.34 31.70 -1.81
C GLU A 545 15.53 30.20 -1.51
N SER A 546 15.82 29.42 -2.56
CA SER A 546 16.61 28.18 -2.53
C SER A 546 16.64 27.58 -3.94
N HIS A 547 17.31 28.30 -4.84
CA HIS A 547 17.90 27.74 -6.04
C HIS A 547 19.29 28.34 -6.19
N VAL A 548 20.28 27.59 -5.69
CA VAL A 548 21.56 27.32 -6.36
C VAL A 548 21.81 25.83 -6.19
#